data_AF-A0ABC8J7Q1-F1
#
_entry.id   AF-A0ABC8J7Q1-F1
#
_cell.length_a   1.000
_cell.length_b   1.000
_cell.length_c   1.000
_cell.angle_alpha   90.00
_cell.angle_beta   90.00
_cell.angle_gamma   90.00
#
_symmetry.space_group_name_H-M   'P 1'
#
loop_
_entity.id
_entity.type
_entity.pdbx_description
1 polymer ?
#
loop_
_entity_poly.entity_id
_entity_poly.type
_entity_poly.pdbx_seq_one_letter_code
_entity_poly.pdbx_strand_id
1 'polypeptide(L)'
;MSFAKMKPPTYQFQAKNSVKEMKFEKMTFTPEGERWEKLHVLSYPHSKNDLTSVPVFFMLPLDTVTMSGHLNKPRAMNASLMALKGAGVEGVMVDAWWGLVEKDGPMNYNWEGYSELIEMVQKHGLKLQVVMSFHQCGGNVGDSCR
;
A
#
# COMPACT_ATOMS: atom_id res chain seq x y z
N MET A 1 46.32 -5.22 -0.93
CA MET A 1 45.34 -5.53 0.14
C MET A 1 44.39 -6.59 -0.41
N SER A 2 44.24 -7.72 0.28
CA SER A 2 43.53 -8.91 -0.19
C SER A 2 42.06 -8.87 0.23
N PHE A 3 41.14 -9.11 -0.71
CA PHE A 3 39.72 -9.25 -0.40
C PHE A 3 39.40 -10.71 -0.07
N ALA A 4 38.84 -10.97 1.11
CA ALA A 4 38.35 -12.28 1.49
C ALA A 4 37.07 -12.63 0.70
N LYS A 5 37.03 -13.81 0.08
CA LYS A 5 35.83 -14.35 -0.55
C LYS A 5 34.91 -14.95 0.52
N MET A 6 33.75 -14.34 0.77
CA MET A 6 32.68 -14.95 1.56
C MET A 6 31.67 -15.67 0.66
N LYS A 7 31.28 -16.89 1.04
CA LYS A 7 30.21 -17.65 0.37
C LYS A 7 28.84 -17.16 0.84
N PRO A 8 27.83 -17.07 -0.04
CA PRO A 8 26.49 -16.65 0.37
C PRO A 8 25.78 -17.76 1.17
N PRO A 9 25.01 -17.41 2.22
CA PRO A 9 24.18 -18.37 2.92
C PRO A 9 22.91 -18.66 2.11
N THR A 10 22.65 -19.93 1.85
CA THR A 10 21.43 -20.40 1.16
C THR A 10 20.30 -20.53 2.18
N TYR A 11 19.35 -19.60 2.18
CA TYR A 11 18.11 -19.72 2.94
C TYR A 11 16.96 -20.10 1.98
N GLN A 12 16.49 -21.34 2.06
CA GLN A 12 15.28 -21.79 1.37
C GLN A 12 14.06 -21.52 2.25
N PHE A 13 13.28 -20.50 1.90
CA PHE A 13 11.95 -20.28 2.46
C PHE A 13 10.91 -20.98 1.58
N GLN A 14 10.20 -21.97 2.13
CA GLN A 14 8.99 -22.53 1.53
C GLN A 14 7.77 -21.95 2.23
N ALA A 15 7.00 -21.15 1.51
CA ALA A 15 5.69 -20.67 1.97
C ALA A 15 4.63 -21.77 1.74
N LYS A 16 3.96 -22.19 2.82
CA LYS A 16 2.76 -23.03 2.74
C LYS A 16 1.54 -22.13 2.89
N ASN A 17 0.65 -22.14 1.90
CA ASN A 17 -0.60 -21.38 1.91
C ASN A 17 -1.75 -22.33 2.26
N SER A 18 -2.55 -22.01 3.28
CA SER A 18 -3.73 -22.80 3.66
C SER A 18 -4.81 -21.85 4.17
N VAL A 19 -5.90 -21.74 3.41
CA VAL A 19 -7.10 -20.99 3.80
C VAL A 19 -8.26 -21.97 3.75
N LYS A 20 -8.95 -22.15 4.88
CA LYS A 20 -10.22 -22.86 4.97
C LYS A 20 -11.36 -21.84 5.02
N GLU A 21 -12.33 -21.97 4.13
CA GLU A 21 -13.55 -21.16 4.10
C GLU A 21 -14.56 -21.59 5.17
N MET A 22 -15.27 -20.63 5.75
CA MET A 22 -16.42 -20.85 6.63
C MET A 22 -17.68 -20.29 5.97
N LYS A 23 -18.71 -21.12 5.81
CA LYS A 23 -20.00 -20.75 5.19
C LYS A 23 -20.98 -20.26 6.25
N PHE A 24 -21.75 -19.22 5.95
CA PHE A 24 -22.90 -18.78 6.74
C PHE A 24 -24.14 -18.66 5.86
N GLU A 25 -25.22 -19.28 6.32
CA GLU A 25 -26.49 -19.52 5.62
C GLU A 25 -27.42 -18.30 5.71
N LYS A 26 -28.25 -18.07 4.68
CA LYS A 26 -29.00 -16.82 4.45
C LYS A 26 -30.46 -16.98 4.87
N MET A 27 -30.96 -16.15 5.80
CA MET A 27 -32.39 -16.00 6.09
C MET A 27 -32.97 -14.87 5.23
N THR A 28 -34.11 -15.13 4.58
CA THR A 28 -34.86 -14.26 3.67
C THR A 28 -35.82 -13.33 4.41
N PHE A 29 -35.96 -12.07 3.96
CA PHE A 29 -37.19 -11.26 4.14
C PHE A 29 -37.28 -10.17 3.07
N THR A 30 -38.43 -10.06 2.41
CA THR A 30 -38.86 -8.94 1.54
C THR A 30 -39.66 -7.93 2.38
N PRO A 31 -39.64 -6.61 2.06
CA PRO A 31 -40.79 -6.06 1.32
C PRO A 31 -40.49 -4.85 0.39
N GLU A 32 -41.51 -4.57 -0.43
CA GLU A 32 -41.74 -3.47 -1.39
C GLU A 32 -41.60 -2.04 -0.82
N GLY A 33 -41.44 -1.06 -1.71
CA GLY A 33 -41.99 0.29 -1.51
C GLY A 33 -41.07 1.45 -1.90
N GLU A 34 -41.39 2.06 -3.03
CA GLU A 34 -40.71 3.16 -3.72
C GLU A 34 -40.52 4.48 -2.94
N ARG A 35 -39.32 5.08 -3.00
CA ARG A 35 -39.12 6.54 -2.90
C ARG A 35 -37.78 6.97 -3.52
N TRP A 36 -37.80 7.31 -4.80
CA TRP A 36 -36.64 7.45 -5.69
C TRP A 36 -35.94 8.82 -5.72
N GLU A 37 -36.01 9.63 -4.68
CA GLU A 37 -35.31 10.93 -4.70
C GLU A 37 -34.68 11.25 -3.34
N LYS A 38 -33.38 11.60 -3.40
CA LYS A 38 -32.45 11.91 -2.29
C LYS A 38 -31.82 10.71 -1.63
N LEU A 39 -30.74 10.21 -2.25
CA LEU A 39 -29.45 9.84 -1.63
C LEU A 39 -28.58 9.11 -2.68
N HIS A 40 -27.85 9.86 -3.52
CA HIS A 40 -26.69 9.32 -4.24
C HIS A 40 -25.48 9.20 -3.30
N VAL A 41 -25.68 8.54 -2.16
CA VAL A 41 -24.59 7.97 -1.37
C VAL A 41 -24.90 6.50 -1.34
N LEU A 42 -24.37 5.81 -2.35
CA LEU A 42 -24.47 4.37 -2.49
C LEU A 42 -23.95 3.72 -1.22
N SER A 43 -24.89 3.29 -0.38
CA SER A 43 -24.74 2.10 0.43
C SER A 43 -24.11 1.04 -0.47
N TYR A 44 -22.90 0.58 -0.14
CA TYR A 44 -22.32 -0.61 -0.77
C TYR A 44 -22.68 -1.82 0.09
N PRO A 45 -23.84 -2.49 -0.12
CA PRO A 45 -23.89 -3.92 0.13
C PRO A 45 -23.02 -4.55 -0.97
N HIS A 46 -21.85 -5.09 -0.60
CA HIS A 46 -21.07 -5.94 -1.50
C HIS A 46 -21.95 -7.12 -1.92
N SER A 47 -22.59 -6.98 -3.08
CA SER A 47 -23.38 -8.02 -3.71
C SER A 47 -22.41 -8.98 -4.39
N LYS A 48 -22.42 -10.21 -3.90
CA LYS A 48 -21.71 -11.41 -4.38
C LYS A 48 -21.64 -11.50 -5.91
N ASN A 49 -20.63 -10.88 -6.52
CA ASN A 49 -20.18 -11.09 -7.90
C ASN A 49 -18.68 -10.73 -8.03
N ASP A 50 -17.87 -11.17 -7.06
CA ASP A 50 -16.44 -10.82 -6.91
C ASP A 50 -15.49 -11.43 -7.96
N LEU A 51 -16.00 -12.12 -8.98
CA LEU A 51 -15.16 -12.80 -9.98
C LEU A 51 -14.74 -11.91 -11.16
N THR A 52 -15.27 -10.68 -11.29
CA THR A 52 -15.03 -9.81 -12.46
C THR A 52 -14.47 -8.43 -12.13
N SER A 53 -14.28 -8.10 -10.85
CA SER A 53 -13.76 -6.79 -10.45
C SER A 53 -12.24 -6.73 -10.64
N VAL A 54 -11.75 -5.66 -11.26
CA VAL A 54 -10.31 -5.37 -11.39
C VAL A 54 -9.90 -4.43 -10.26
N PRO A 55 -8.99 -4.84 -9.35
CA PRO A 55 -8.59 -3.99 -8.24
C PRO A 55 -7.76 -2.79 -8.72
N VAL A 56 -8.11 -1.60 -8.25
CA VAL A 56 -7.40 -0.35 -8.59
C VAL A 56 -6.50 0.05 -7.43
N PHE A 57 -5.24 0.38 -7.76
CA PHE A 57 -4.25 0.89 -6.82
C PHE A 57 -3.79 2.29 -7.23
N PHE A 58 -3.53 3.15 -6.26
CA PHE A 58 -2.99 4.49 -6.50
C PHE A 58 -1.51 4.55 -6.15
N MET A 59 -0.68 5.01 -7.08
CA MET A 59 0.72 5.32 -6.81
C MET A 59 0.80 6.57 -5.92
N LEU A 60 1.50 6.45 -4.80
CA LEU A 60 1.79 7.57 -3.92
C LEU A 60 2.84 8.50 -4.55
N PRO A 61 2.90 9.78 -4.12
CA PRO A 61 3.94 10.70 -4.58
C PRO A 61 5.35 10.14 -4.42
N LEU A 62 6.25 10.46 -5.37
CA LEU A 62 7.64 9.98 -5.34
C LEU A 62 8.40 10.45 -4.09
N ASP A 63 8.01 11.60 -3.54
CA ASP A 63 8.54 12.20 -2.32
C ASP A 63 7.78 11.77 -1.04
N THR A 64 7.12 10.60 -1.07
CA THR A 64 6.39 10.06 0.10
C THR A 64 7.30 9.97 1.33
N VAL A 65 8.55 9.51 1.16
CA VAL A 65 9.58 9.57 2.20
C VAL A 65 10.61 10.63 1.81
N THR A 66 10.94 11.51 2.74
CA THR A 66 11.90 12.60 2.53
C THR A 66 13.35 12.09 2.56
N MET A 67 14.30 12.91 2.12
CA MET A 67 15.74 12.61 2.20
C MET A 67 16.25 12.40 3.64
N SER A 68 15.53 12.89 4.65
CA SER A 68 15.84 12.63 6.05
C SER A 68 15.36 11.26 6.54
N GLY A 69 14.61 10.51 5.73
CA GLY A 69 14.06 9.20 6.10
C GLY A 69 12.71 9.25 6.81
N HIS A 70 12.02 10.40 6.80
CA HIS A 70 10.73 10.58 7.47
C HIS A 70 9.58 10.67 6.46
N LEU A 71 8.35 10.37 6.91
CA LEU A 71 7.17 10.50 6.08
C LEU A 71 6.90 11.98 5.74
N ASN A 72 6.67 12.28 4.47
CA ASN A 72 6.40 13.64 4.00
C ASN A 72 4.93 14.00 4.25
N LYS A 73 4.70 15.17 4.89
CA LYS A 73 3.36 15.71 5.20
C LYS A 73 2.39 14.64 5.74
N PRO A 74 2.70 13.96 6.87
CA PRO A 74 1.94 12.81 7.36
C PRO A 74 0.45 13.09 7.56
N ARG A 75 0.08 14.31 8.00
CA ARG A 75 -1.32 14.72 8.15
C ARG A 75 -2.08 14.77 6.82
N ALA A 76 -1.45 15.30 5.77
CA ALA A 76 -2.06 15.37 4.45
C ALA A 76 -2.12 13.98 3.79
N MET A 77 -1.09 13.16 3.99
CA MET A 77 -1.09 11.75 3.58
C MET A 77 -2.26 11.00 4.22
N ASN A 78 -2.46 11.13 5.53
CA ASN A 78 -3.56 10.50 6.24
C ASN A 78 -4.93 10.90 5.68
N ALA A 79 -5.14 12.20 5.46
CA ALA A 79 -6.39 12.69 4.86
C ALA A 79 -6.60 12.14 3.43
N SER A 80 -5.53 12.03 2.64
CA SER A 80 -5.58 11.48 1.29
C SER A 80 -5.91 9.99 1.30
N LEU A 81 -5.30 9.19 2.17
CA LEU A 81 -5.61 7.76 2.33
C LEU A 81 -7.07 7.53 2.77
N MET A 82 -7.58 8.36 3.67
CA MET A 82 -8.99 8.33 4.07
C MET A 82 -9.92 8.60 2.87
N ALA A 83 -9.61 9.60 2.05
CA ALA A 83 -10.39 9.91 0.85
C ALA A 83 -10.33 8.77 -0.18
N LEU A 84 -9.15 8.18 -0.42
CA LEU A 84 -8.99 7.03 -1.33
C LEU A 84 -9.81 5.83 -0.86
N LYS A 85 -9.81 5.55 0.45
CA LYS A 85 -10.64 4.48 1.00
C LYS A 85 -12.13 4.77 0.79
N GLY A 86 -12.57 6.00 1.02
CA GLY A 86 -13.95 6.44 0.75
C GLY A 86 -14.37 6.34 -0.72
N ALA A 87 -13.41 6.47 -1.64
CA ALA A 87 -13.63 6.31 -3.08
C ALA A 87 -13.67 4.83 -3.55
N GLY A 88 -13.46 3.86 -2.64
CA GLY A 88 -13.54 2.43 -2.98
C GLY A 88 -12.28 1.86 -3.63
N VAL A 89 -11.13 2.53 -3.48
CA VAL A 89 -9.83 2.04 -3.96
C VAL A 89 -9.39 0.80 -3.17
N GLU A 90 -8.75 -0.16 -3.84
CA GLU A 90 -8.27 -1.40 -3.22
C GLU A 90 -7.04 -1.15 -2.32
N GLY A 91 -6.13 -0.31 -2.80
CA GLY A 91 -4.89 -0.02 -2.08
C GLY A 91 -4.04 1.07 -2.72
N VAL A 92 -2.83 1.21 -2.20
CA VAL A 92 -1.83 2.15 -2.70
C VAL A 92 -0.54 1.44 -3.05
N MET A 93 0.28 2.07 -3.89
CA MET A 93 1.60 1.62 -4.30
C MET A 93 2.63 2.67 -3.89
N VAL A 94 3.79 2.22 -3.40
CA VAL A 94 4.90 3.10 -3.01
C VAL A 94 6.24 2.51 -3.47
N ASP A 95 7.16 3.38 -3.87
CA ASP A 95 8.56 3.04 -4.08
C ASP A 95 9.30 2.99 -2.75
N ALA A 96 9.96 1.87 -2.46
CA ALA A 96 10.96 1.78 -1.42
C ALA A 96 12.34 2.09 -2.01
N TRP A 97 12.76 3.34 -1.88
CA TRP A 97 14.01 3.83 -2.43
C TRP A 97 15.22 3.28 -1.68
N TRP A 98 16.05 2.47 -2.38
CA TRP A 98 17.30 1.96 -1.82
C TRP A 98 18.20 3.09 -1.29
N GLY A 99 18.36 4.16 -2.09
CA GLY A 99 19.20 5.31 -1.74
C GLY A 99 18.70 6.15 -0.56
N LEU A 100 17.46 5.96 -0.10
CA LEU A 100 16.97 6.56 1.16
C LEU A 100 17.21 5.63 2.34
N VAL A 101 16.88 4.36 2.16
CA VAL A 101 16.91 3.36 3.22
C VAL A 101 18.36 3.08 3.64
N GLU A 102 19.28 2.88 2.69
CA GLU A 102 20.67 2.51 2.97
C GLU A 102 21.63 3.69 2.74
N LYS A 103 21.16 4.92 2.96
CA LYS A 103 21.92 6.15 2.65
C LYS A 103 23.18 6.33 3.50
N ASP A 104 23.14 5.84 4.75
CA ASP A 104 24.19 6.07 5.75
C ASP A 104 25.30 5.00 5.73
N GLY A 105 25.31 4.17 4.67
CA GLY A 105 26.36 3.19 4.40
C GLY A 105 25.84 1.75 4.37
N PRO A 106 26.68 0.81 3.89
CA PRO A 106 26.27 -0.57 3.69
C PRO A 106 25.76 -1.22 4.98
N MET A 107 24.64 -1.95 4.87
CA MET A 107 23.95 -2.63 5.96
C MET A 107 23.41 -1.71 7.06
N ASN A 108 23.36 -0.40 6.84
CA ASN A 108 22.76 0.57 7.75
C ASN A 108 21.43 1.05 7.17
N TYR A 109 20.33 0.40 7.57
CA TYR A 109 19.01 0.63 7.00
C TYR A 109 18.12 1.49 7.91
N ASN A 110 17.62 2.61 7.38
CA ASN A 110 16.57 3.39 8.00
C ASN A 110 15.22 3.14 7.31
N TRP A 111 14.30 2.50 8.01
CA TRP A 111 12.94 2.19 7.55
C TRP A 111 11.85 3.03 8.22
N GLU A 112 12.21 3.99 9.08
CA GLU A 112 11.27 4.69 9.97
C GLU A 112 10.09 5.32 9.21
N GLY A 113 10.35 6.12 8.17
CA GLY A 113 9.30 6.74 7.37
C GLY A 113 8.39 5.74 6.63
N TYR A 114 8.93 4.59 6.21
CA TYR A 114 8.14 3.53 5.58
C TYR A 114 7.30 2.76 6.60
N SER A 115 7.83 2.51 7.80
CA SER A 115 7.08 1.90 8.90
C SER A 115 5.86 2.74 9.27
N GLU A 116 6.03 4.06 9.41
CA GLU A 116 4.92 4.99 9.68
C GLU A 116 3.85 4.95 8.56
N LEU A 117 4.29 4.91 7.29
CA LEU A 117 3.37 4.77 6.16
C LEU A 117 2.59 3.46 6.20
N ILE A 118 3.26 2.33 6.46
CA ILE A 118 2.64 1.01 6.51
C ILE A 118 1.55 0.97 7.59
N GLU A 119 1.85 1.49 8.78
CA GLU A 119 0.88 1.59 9.88
C GLU A 119 -0.33 2.45 9.47
N MET A 120 -0.09 3.59 8.81
CA MET A 120 -1.15 4.48 8.35
C MET A 120 -2.04 3.82 7.29
N VAL A 121 -1.46 3.13 6.31
CA VAL A 121 -2.19 2.40 5.25
C VAL A 121 -3.02 1.27 5.84
N GLN A 122 -2.44 0.49 6.75
CA GLN A 122 -3.13 -0.59 7.46
C GLN A 122 -4.32 -0.06 8.27
N LYS A 123 -4.15 1.07 8.97
CA LYS A 123 -5.22 1.70 9.76
C LYS A 123 -6.45 2.10 8.92
N HIS A 124 -6.25 2.43 7.64
CA HIS A 124 -7.35 2.76 6.72
C HIS A 124 -7.93 1.52 6.00
N GLY A 125 -7.41 0.32 6.26
CA GLY A 125 -7.88 -0.91 5.61
C GLY A 125 -7.64 -0.90 4.10
N LEU A 126 -6.53 -0.30 3.68
CA LEU A 126 -6.05 -0.31 2.30
C LEU A 126 -4.95 -1.36 2.15
N LYS A 127 -4.86 -2.00 0.98
CA LYS A 127 -3.69 -2.84 0.64
C LYS A 127 -2.49 -1.96 0.29
N LEU A 128 -1.28 -2.50 0.48
CA LEU A 128 -0.04 -1.84 0.10
C LEU A 128 0.74 -2.70 -0.90
N GLN A 129 1.13 -2.10 -2.02
CA GLN A 129 2.12 -2.65 -2.94
C GLN A 129 3.41 -1.86 -2.79
N VAL A 130 4.54 -2.55 -2.70
CA VAL A 130 5.85 -1.92 -2.54
C VAL A 130 6.74 -2.30 -3.71
N VAL A 131 7.30 -1.31 -4.39
CA VAL A 131 8.31 -1.49 -5.42
C VAL A 131 9.68 -1.39 -4.77
N MET A 132 10.53 -2.41 -4.96
CA MET A 132 11.91 -2.36 -4.48
C MET A 132 12.76 -1.56 -5.47
N SER A 133 12.96 -0.28 -5.16
CA SER A 133 13.47 0.70 -6.13
C SER A 133 14.99 0.82 -6.02
N PHE A 134 15.68 -0.14 -6.65
CA PHE A 134 17.14 -0.15 -6.87
C PHE A 134 17.56 0.71 -8.07
N HIS A 135 16.97 1.90 -8.19
CA HIS A 135 17.26 2.87 -9.23
C HIS A 135 17.16 4.28 -8.64
N GLN A 136 17.76 5.25 -9.31
CA GLN A 136 17.67 6.65 -8.92
C GLN A 136 16.26 7.19 -9.18
N CYS A 137 15.70 7.94 -8.22
CA CYS A 137 14.47 8.69 -8.45
C CYS A 137 14.76 9.95 -9.27
N GLY A 138 13.93 10.19 -10.28
CA GLY A 138 13.98 11.39 -11.10
C GLY A 138 15.17 11.45 -12.06
N GLY A 139 15.51 12.68 -12.47
CA GLY A 139 16.51 12.99 -13.49
C GLY A 139 16.04 14.05 -14.49
N ASN A 140 14.78 14.46 -14.38
CA ASN A 140 14.17 15.48 -15.23
C ASN A 140 14.00 16.81 -14.50
N VAL A 141 13.73 17.87 -15.27
CA VAL A 141 13.38 19.18 -14.73
C VAL A 141 11.98 19.11 -14.11
N GLY A 142 11.87 19.35 -12.80
CA GLY A 142 10.60 19.39 -12.08
C GLY A 142 10.32 18.22 -11.14
N ASP A 143 11.20 17.21 -11.08
CA ASP A 143 11.03 16.09 -10.14
C ASP A 143 11.21 16.56 -8.69
N SER A 144 10.24 16.24 -7.83
CA SER A 144 10.24 16.57 -6.40
C SER A 144 11.16 15.68 -5.56
N CYS A 145 11.58 14.53 -6.11
CA CYS A 145 12.54 13.63 -5.48
C CYS A 145 13.96 14.01 -5.92
N ARG A 146 14.69 14.70 -5.04
CA ARG A 146 16.12 15.03 -5.21
C ARG A 146 16.85 14.90 -3.89
#